data_AF-A0A679JKL6-F1
#
_entry.id   AF-A0A679JKL6-F1
#
_cell.length_a   1.000
_cell.length_b   1.000
_cell.length_c   1.000
_cell.angle_alpha   90.00
_cell.angle_beta   90.00
_cell.angle_gamma   90.00
#
_symmetry.space_group_name_H-M   'P 1'
#
loop_
_entity.id
_entity.type
_entity.pdbx_description
1 polymer ?
#
loop_
_entity_poly.entity_id
_entity_poly.type
_entity_poly.pdbx_seq_one_letter_code
_entity_poly.pdbx_strand_id
1 'polypeptide(L)' 'MADLFWLSDEQWTVIGPFMPVNQPGPERKDDRKIISGILHVLTSGCRWRDCPVD' A
#
# COMPACT_ATOMS: atom_id res chain seq x y z
N MET A 1 13.98 8.73 -5.09
CA MET A 1 12.75 8.21 -4.47
C MET A 1 12.59 6.73 -4.85
N ALA A 2 13.56 5.88 -4.49
CA ALA A 2 13.67 4.51 -5.03
C ALA A 2 13.74 3.40 -3.96
N ASP A 3 13.68 3.73 -2.66
CA ASP A 3 13.83 2.74 -1.59
C ASP A 3 12.54 2.49 -0.81
N LEU A 4 11.41 2.97 -1.33
CA LEU A 4 10.11 2.71 -0.75
C LEU A 4 9.54 1.47 -1.43
N PHE A 5 9.03 0.53 -0.64
CA PHE A 5 8.39 -0.68 -1.13
C PHE A 5 7.05 -0.31 -1.78
N TRP A 6 7.13 0.33 -2.93
CA TRP A 6 6.00 0.59 -3.81
C TRP A 6 5.78 -0.63 -4.67
N LEU A 7 4.55 -1.16 -4.64
CA LEU A 7 4.15 -2.21 -5.56
C LEU A 7 4.37 -1.72 -6.98
N SER A 8 5.02 -2.53 -7.84
CA SER A 8 5.11 -2.26 -9.27
C SER A 8 3.73 -2.39 -9.93
N ASP A 9 3.60 -1.90 -11.16
CA ASP A 9 2.34 -2.03 -11.90
C ASP A 9 1.98 -3.51 -12.09
N GLU A 10 2.98 -4.36 -12.37
CA GLU A 10 2.83 -5.81 -12.53
C GLU A 10 2.39 -6.50 -11.24
N GLN A 11 2.89 -6.07 -10.09
CA GLN A 11 2.44 -6.61 -8.81
C GLN A 11 1.02 -6.14 -8.49
N TRP A 12 0.72 -4.87 -8.80
CA TRP A 12 -0.60 -4.31 -8.57
C TRP A 12 -1.68 -4.93 -9.45
N THR A 13 -1.39 -5.30 -10.70
CA THR A 13 -2.37 -5.98 -11.57
C THR A 13 -2.80 -7.34 -11.03
N VAL A 14 -1.92 -8.02 -10.27
CA VAL A 14 -2.26 -9.26 -9.56
C VAL A 14 -3.12 -8.99 -8.33
N ILE A 15 -2.80 -7.97 -7.53
CA ILE A 15 -3.47 -7.70 -6.24
C ILE A 15 -4.79 -6.92 -6.40
N GLY A 16 -4.81 -5.92 -7.27
CA GLY A 16 -5.89 -4.96 -7.44
C GLY A 16 -7.29 -5.57 -7.60
N PRO A 17 -7.47 -6.63 -8.40
CA PRO A 17 -8.78 -7.29 -8.56
C PRO A 17 -9.37 -7.86 -7.26
N PHE A 18 -8.55 -8.09 -6.23
CA PHE A 18 -8.97 -8.62 -4.94
C PHE A 18 -9.26 -7.53 -3.90
N MET A 19 -9.07 -6.25 -4.24
CA MET A 19 -9.42 -5.16 -3.35
C MET A 19 -10.94 -5.15 -3.09
N PRO A 20 -11.37 -5.01 -1.82
CA PRO A 20 -12.78 -5.05 -1.51
C PRO A 20 -13.46 -3.80 -2.04
N VAL A 21 -14.40 -3.96 -2.97
CA VAL A 21 -15.22 -2.88 -3.53
C VAL A 21 -16.46 -2.64 -2.67
N ASN A 22 -17.04 -1.43 -2.75
CA ASN A 22 -18.32 -1.07 -2.12
C ASN A 22 -18.37 -1.30 -0.60
N GLN A 23 -17.29 -0.95 0.12
CA GLN A 23 -17.20 -1.15 1.56
C GLN A 23 -17.90 0.00 2.33
N PRO A 24 -18.55 -0.30 3.47
CA PRO A 24 -19.08 0.74 4.34
C PRO A 24 -17.94 1.58 4.94
N GLY A 25 -18.16 2.89 5.05
CA GLY A 25 -17.20 3.84 5.62
C GLY A 25 -16.59 4.80 4.59
N PRO A 26 -15.55 5.55 4.99
CA PRO A 26 -14.89 6.49 4.10
C PRO A 26 -14.25 5.80 2.89
N GLU A 27 -14.31 6.47 1.75
CA GLU A 27 -13.65 6.02 0.53
C GLU A 27 -12.14 5.93 0.73
N ARG A 28 -11.55 4.78 0.37
CA ARG A 28 -10.10 4.61 0.37
C ARG A 28 -9.55 5.31 -0.88
N LYS A 29 -8.71 6.32 -0.67
CA LYS A 29 -8.21 7.18 -1.76
C LYS A 29 -7.28 6.46 -2.73
N ASP A 30 -6.42 5.59 -2.23
CA ASP A 30 -5.43 4.86 -3.02
C ASP A 30 -5.07 3.54 -2.33
N ASP A 31 -5.71 2.46 -2.77
CA ASP A 31 -5.49 1.13 -2.21
C ASP A 31 -4.05 0.64 -2.47
N ARG A 32 -3.42 1.03 -3.59
CA ARG A 32 -2.04 0.63 -3.89
C ARG A 32 -1.06 1.27 -2.94
N LYS A 33 -1.24 2.57 -2.64
CA LYS A 33 -0.41 3.28 -1.65
C LYS A 33 -0.59 2.68 -0.25
N ILE A 34 -1.83 2.38 0.14
CA ILE A 34 -2.13 1.78 1.45
C ILE A 34 -1.44 0.43 1.60
N ILE A 35 -1.58 -0.47 0.62
CA ILE A 35 -0.93 -1.79 0.66
C ILE A 35 0.59 -1.67 0.62
N SER A 36 1.14 -0.77 -0.21
CA SER A 36 2.58 -0.51 -0.28
C SER A 36 3.14 -0.06 1.08
N GLY A 37 2.43 0.82 1.80
CA GLY A 37 2.81 1.23 3.16
C GLY A 37 2.78 0.08 4.17
N ILE A 38 1.75 -0.78 4.12
CA ILE A 38 1.68 -1.99 4.97
C ILE A 38 2.88 -2.91 4.70
N LEU A 39 3.17 -3.19 3.43
CA LEU A 39 4.29 -4.05 3.03
C LEU A 39 5.63 -3.45 3.45
N HIS A 40 5.80 -2.14 3.32
CA HIS A 40 7.00 -1.45 3.78
C HIS A 40 7.22 -1.69 5.28
N VAL A 41 6.22 -1.44 6.13
CA VAL A 41 6.32 -1.64 7.59
C VAL A 41 6.59 -3.10 7.95
N LEU A 42 5.90 -4.05 7.31
CA LEU A 42 6.09 -5.48 7.58
C LEU A 42 7.47 -5.99 7.15
N THR A 43 8.03 -5.43 6.07
CA THR A 43 9.33 -5.86 5.52
C THR A 43 10.51 -5.17 6.20
N SER A 44 10.39 -3.88 6.51
CA SER A 44 11.45 -3.10 7.16
C SER A 44 11.47 -3.25 8.68
N GLY A 45 10.32 -3.60 9.29
CA GLY A 45 10.15 -3.62 10.75
C GLY A 45 10.11 -2.22 11.38
N CYS A 46 9.98 -1.15 10.59
CA CYS A 46 9.92 0.22 11.11
C CYS A 46 8.60 0.49 11.86
N ARG A 47 8.54 1.57 12.64
CA ARG A 47 7.26 2.02 13.20
C ARG A 47 6.45 2.71 12.11
N TRP A 48 5.13 2.70 12.24
CA TRP A 48 4.24 3.42 11.32
C TRP A 48 4.56 4.91 11.17
N ARG A 49 5.04 5.57 12.24
CA ARG A 49 5.44 6.99 12.18
C ARG A 49 6.71 7.23 11.38
N ASP A 50 7.53 6.20 11.23
CA ASP A 50 8.77 6.24 10.45
C ASP A 50 8.50 5.89 8.98
N CYS A 51 7.25 5.56 8.62
CA CYS A 51 6.86 5.34 7.25
C CYS A 51 7.05 6.63 6.45
N PRO A 52 7.76 6.58 5.33
CA PRO A 52 7.96 7.73 4.47
C PRO A 52 6.65 8.21 3.87
N VAL A 53 6.54 9.52 3.66
CA VAL A 53 5.28 10.20 3.34
C VAL A 53 4.90 10.07 1.84
N ASP A 54 5.87 9.68 1.02
CA ASP A 54 5.83 9.83 -0.44
C ASP A 54 5.53 8.52 -1.19
#